data_AF-A0A538M660-F1
#
_entry.id   AF-A0A538M660-F1
#
_cell.length_a   1.000
_cell.length_b   1.000
_cell.length_c   1.000
_cell.angle_alpha   90.00
_cell.angle_beta   90.00
_cell.angle_gamma   90.00
#
_symmetry.space_group_name_H-M   'P 1'
#
loop_
_entity.id
_entity.type
_entity.pdbx_description
1 polymer ?
#
loop_
_entity_poly.entity_id
_entity_poly.type
_entity_poly.pdbx_seq_one_letter_code
_entity_poly.pdbx_strand_id
1 'polypeptide(L)'
;MWPATFVRASPRQSDLLIVSGRVSQKMAPPLRRIYDQMPEPRWVIAMGVCASAGGMFTNYAVVQGVDTIVPVDVYVPGCPPKPEMLMFGILKLQEKVRTSEPFR
;
A
#
# COMPACT_ATOMS: atom_id res chain seq x y z
N MET A 1 2.43 20.56 -5.62
CA MET A 1 1.29 19.80 -6.16
C MET A 1 1.81 18.43 -6.58
N TRP A 2 1.57 17.40 -5.78
CA TRP A 2 2.03 16.04 -6.07
C TRP A 2 1.11 15.39 -7.12
N PRO A 3 1.63 14.75 -8.19
CA PRO A 3 0.80 14.10 -9.19
C PRO A 3 0.40 12.67 -8.79
N ALA A 4 -0.33 12.48 -7.68
CA ALA A 4 -0.83 11.16 -7.28
C ALA A 4 -2.15 10.77 -8.00
N THR A 5 -2.65 11.62 -8.90
CA THR A 5 -3.99 11.50 -9.49
C THR A 5 -4.07 10.51 -10.65
N PHE A 6 -2.94 10.04 -11.19
CA PHE A 6 -2.93 9.19 -12.38
C PHE A 6 -2.38 7.80 -12.05
N VAL A 7 -3.24 6.78 -12.17
CA VAL A 7 -2.83 5.38 -12.03
C VAL A 7 -1.97 5.01 -13.23
N ARG A 8 -0.70 4.68 -12.97
CA ARG A 8 0.22 4.16 -13.98
C ARG A 8 0.30 2.65 -13.86
N ALA A 9 0.21 1.96 -15.00
CA ALA A 9 0.29 0.51 -15.03
C ALA A 9 1.71 -0.03 -14.79
N SER A 10 2.74 0.77 -15.09
CA SER A 10 4.13 0.34 -14.94
C SER A 10 4.70 0.77 -13.58
N PRO A 11 5.27 -0.17 -12.79
CA PRO A 11 5.80 0.15 -11.46
C PRO A 11 7.03 1.07 -11.52
N ARG A 12 7.77 1.05 -12.63
CA ARG A 12 8.96 1.91 -12.83
C ARG A 12 8.61 3.38 -12.99
N GLN A 13 7.37 3.69 -13.34
CA GLN A 13 6.89 5.05 -13.52
C GLN A 13 5.98 5.50 -12.38
N SER A 14 5.79 4.65 -11.36
CA SER A 14 4.92 4.91 -10.21
C SER A 14 5.74 5.10 -8.94
N ASP A 15 5.34 6.09 -8.17
CA ASP A 15 5.93 6.50 -6.91
C ASP A 15 5.10 5.99 -5.70
N LEU A 16 3.85 5.58 -5.91
CA LEU A 16 2.94 5.08 -4.89
C LEU A 16 2.41 3.68 -5.23
N LEU A 17 2.52 2.75 -4.29
CA LEU A 17 1.92 1.42 -4.35
C LEU A 17 0.73 1.33 -3.40
N ILE A 18 -0.46 1.05 -3.93
CA ILE A 18 -1.67 0.82 -3.13
C ILE A 18 -1.97 -0.67 -3.13
N VAL A 19 -1.92 -1.31 -1.96
CA VAL A 19 -2.31 -2.71 -1.81
C VAL A 19 -3.78 -2.79 -1.39
N SER A 20 -4.65 -2.92 -2.38
CA SER A 20 -6.11 -2.88 -2.25
C SER A 20 -6.74 -4.27 -2.09
N GLY A 21 -6.38 -5.00 -1.04
CA GLY A 21 -7.03 -6.27 -0.71
C GLY A 21 -6.12 -7.30 -0.04
N ARG A 22 -6.62 -8.54 0.01
CA ARG A 22 -5.85 -9.68 0.56
C ARG A 22 -4.71 -10.06 -0.37
N VAL A 23 -3.57 -10.47 0.22
CA VAL A 23 -2.42 -11.01 -0.52
C VAL A 23 -2.31 -12.49 -0.22
N SER A 24 -2.38 -13.33 -1.25
CA SER A 24 -2.15 -14.77 -1.10
C SER A 24 -0.66 -15.06 -0.95
N GLN A 25 -0.32 -16.19 -0.34
CA GLN A 25 1.08 -16.63 -0.19
C GLN A 25 1.79 -16.75 -1.56
N LYS A 26 1.06 -17.14 -2.61
CA LYS A 26 1.58 -17.20 -3.97
C LYS A 26 1.85 -15.81 -4.56
N MET A 27 1.11 -14.79 -4.15
CA MET A 27 1.26 -13.41 -4.64
C MET A 27 2.35 -12.63 -3.89
N ALA A 28 2.80 -13.12 -2.73
CA ALA A 28 3.85 -12.47 -1.95
C ALA A 28 5.16 -12.23 -2.74
N PRO A 29 5.76 -13.22 -3.43
CA PRO A 29 6.99 -12.99 -4.20
C PRO A 29 6.82 -12.00 -5.37
N PRO A 30 5.77 -12.08 -6.22
CA PRO A 30 5.49 -11.06 -7.23
C PRO A 30 5.34 -9.66 -6.65
N LEU A 31 4.63 -9.51 -5.53
CA LEU A 31 4.42 -8.22 -4.89
C LEU A 31 5.75 -7.59 -4.46
N ARG A 32 6.65 -8.39 -3.86
CA ARG A 32 7.98 -7.92 -3.49
C ARG A 32 8.78 -7.45 -4.70
N ARG A 33 8.76 -8.19 -5.80
CA ARG A 33 9.45 -7.82 -7.04
C ARG A 33 8.92 -6.52 -7.64
N ILE A 34 7.61 -6.27 -7.56
CA ILE A 34 7.01 -5.01 -8.01
C ILE A 34 7.56 -3.84 -7.18
N TYR A 35 7.58 -4.00 -5.85
CA TYR A 35 8.13 -3.00 -4.94
C TYR A 35 9.61 -2.71 -5.20
N ASP A 36 10.42 -3.76 -5.40
CA ASP A 36 11.86 -3.61 -5.69
C ASP A 36 12.13 -2.94 -7.05
N GLN A 37 11.18 -2.96 -7.99
CA GLN A 37 11.29 -2.30 -9.30
C GLN A 37 10.91 -0.82 -9.29
N MET A 38 10.32 -0.32 -8.19
CA MET A 38 9.90 1.08 -8.08
C MET A 38 11.10 1.99 -7.77
N PRO A 39 11.24 3.13 -8.46
CA PRO A 39 12.29 4.10 -8.18
C PRO A 39 12.11 4.73 -6.79
N GLU A 40 13.21 5.13 -6.15
CA GLU A 40 13.16 5.97 -4.96
C GLU A 40 12.90 7.43 -5.36
N PRO A 41 12.05 8.19 -4.65
CA PRO A 41 11.29 7.83 -3.45
C PRO A 41 9.98 7.06 -3.75
N ARG A 42 9.68 6.02 -2.95
CA ARG A 42 8.49 5.17 -3.10
C ARG A 42 7.71 5.06 -1.78
N TRP A 43 6.39 4.97 -1.89
CA TRP A 43 5.47 4.85 -0.74
C TRP A 43 4.49 3.70 -0.91
N VAL A 44 4.05 3.12 0.21
CA VAL A 44 3.07 2.02 0.23
C VAL A 44 1.89 2.35 1.13
N ILE A 45 0.69 2.20 0.58
CA ILE A 45 -0.57 2.28 1.33
C ILE A 45 -1.20 0.90 1.41
N ALA A 46 -1.47 0.43 2.63
CA ALA A 46 -2.30 -0.76 2.85
C ALA A 46 -3.77 -0.33 2.93
N MET A 47 -4.57 -0.76 1.95
CA MET A 47 -5.99 -0.42 1.86
C MET A 47 -6.84 -1.61 2.32
N GLY A 48 -7.47 -1.42 3.47
CA GLY A 48 -8.42 -2.35 4.07
C GLY A 48 -7.80 -3.35 5.04
N VAL A 49 -8.64 -3.95 5.87
CA VAL A 49 -8.23 -4.88 6.95
C VAL A 49 -7.51 -6.13 6.42
N CYS A 50 -7.84 -6.56 5.20
CA CYS A 50 -7.21 -7.69 4.55
C CYS A 50 -5.74 -7.42 4.20
N ALA A 51 -5.39 -6.19 3.84
CA ALA A 51 -4.01 -5.80 3.54
C ALA A 51 -3.22 -5.57 4.84
N SER A 52 -3.85 -4.97 5.87
CA SER A 52 -3.18 -4.66 7.12
C SER A 52 -2.86 -5.89 7.96
N ALA A 53 -3.81 -6.82 8.13
CA ALA A 53 -3.69 -7.91 9.11
C ALA A 53 -4.30 -9.24 8.63
N GLY A 54 -4.53 -9.43 7.32
CA GLY A 54 -5.21 -10.60 6.78
C GLY A 54 -6.75 -10.57 6.92
N GLY A 55 -7.27 -9.80 7.88
CA GLY A 55 -8.69 -9.47 8.01
C GLY A 55 -9.58 -10.70 8.18
N MET A 56 -10.67 -10.76 7.41
CA MET A 56 -11.63 -11.87 7.44
C MET A 56 -11.05 -13.20 6.92
N PHE A 57 -9.87 -13.19 6.28
CA PHE A 57 -9.27 -14.35 5.63
C PHE A 57 -7.98 -14.81 6.33
N THR A 58 -8.00 -14.94 7.65
CA THR A 58 -6.91 -15.59 8.40
C THR A 58 -6.88 -17.09 8.12
N ASN A 59 -6.16 -17.49 7.06
CA ASN A 59 -5.99 -18.89 6.69
C ASN A 59 -4.60 -19.14 6.08
N TYR A 60 -4.27 -20.42 5.85
CA TYR A 60 -2.96 -20.84 5.34
C TYR A 60 -2.60 -20.25 3.97
N ALA A 61 -3.59 -19.84 3.18
CA ALA A 61 -3.39 -19.36 1.81
C ALA A 61 -3.12 -17.85 1.73
N VAL A 62 -3.33 -17.10 2.82
CA VAL A 62 -3.26 -15.64 2.87
C VAL A 62 -2.19 -15.16 3.85
N VAL A 63 -1.43 -14.16 3.44
CA VAL A 63 -0.41 -13.52 4.25
C VAL A 63 -1.11 -12.69 5.34
N GLN A 64 -0.68 -12.85 6.59
CA GLN A 64 -1.23 -12.11 7.75
C GLN A 64 -0.62 -10.72 7.84
N GLY A 65 -0.91 -9.90 6.84
CA GLY A 65 -0.44 -8.51 6.73
C GLY A 65 0.65 -8.32 5.68
N VAL A 66 0.46 -7.30 4.86
CA VAL A 66 1.39 -6.88 3.79
C VAL A 66 2.72 -6.39 4.35
N ASP A 67 2.72 -5.94 5.61
CA ASP A 67 3.90 -5.44 6.34
C ASP A 67 5.02 -6.48 6.45
N THR A 68 4.68 -7.77 6.37
CA THR A 68 5.67 -8.86 6.35
C THR A 68 6.49 -8.94 5.06
N ILE A 69 6.01 -8.33 3.97
CA ILE A 69 6.62 -8.42 2.63
C ILE A 69 7.21 -7.07 2.22
N VAL A 70 6.44 -5.99 2.40
CA VAL A 70 6.83 -4.63 2.02
C VAL A 70 6.54 -3.67 3.17
N PRO A 71 7.40 -2.67 3.40
CA PRO A 71 7.16 -1.68 4.45
C PRO A 71 5.93 -0.83 4.10
N VAL A 72 5.02 -0.64 5.05
CA VAL A 72 3.78 0.14 4.85
C VAL A 72 3.86 1.49 5.56
N ASP A 73 3.57 2.58 4.83
CA ASP A 73 3.64 3.95 5.37
C ASP A 73 2.33 4.43 6.01
N VAL A 74 1.21 4.01 5.41
CA VAL A 74 -0.14 4.42 5.80
C VAL A 74 -1.09 3.24 5.70
N TYR A 75 -1.87 3.07 6.78
CA TYR A 75 -2.94 2.09 6.87
C TYR A 75 -4.29 2.78 6.73
N VAL A 76 -5.10 2.32 5.79
CA VAL A 76 -6.50 2.78 5.62
C VAL A 76 -7.44 1.67 6.09
N PRO A 77 -8.09 1.80 7.26
CA PRO A 77 -8.99 0.77 7.76
C PRO A 77 -10.29 0.69 6.95
N GLY A 78 -10.80 -0.53 6.74
CA GLY A 78 -12.10 -0.78 6.10
C GLY A 78 -12.25 -2.17 5.50
N CYS A 79 -13.49 -2.61 5.25
CA CYS A 79 -13.80 -3.91 4.64
C CYS A 79 -15.14 -3.90 3.85
N PRO A 80 -15.24 -3.18 2.71
CA PRO A 80 -14.25 -2.31 2.08
C PRO A 80 -14.23 -0.89 2.69
N PRO A 81 -13.10 -0.16 2.62
CA PRO A 81 -13.06 1.23 3.06
C PRO A 81 -13.96 2.11 2.19
N LYS A 82 -14.59 3.12 2.81
CA LYS A 82 -15.35 4.13 2.07
C LYS A 82 -14.40 4.98 1.20
N PRO A 83 -14.82 5.45 0.01
CA PRO A 83 -13.97 6.27 -0.86
C PRO A 83 -13.37 7.49 -0.16
N GLU A 84 -14.11 8.12 0.75
CA GLU A 84 -13.65 9.29 1.50
C GLU A 84 -12.48 8.96 2.44
N MET A 85 -12.47 7.74 3.00
CA MET A 85 -11.38 7.26 3.85
C MET A 85 -10.11 7.01 3.05
N LEU A 86 -10.23 6.53 1.81
CA LEU A 86 -9.09 6.40 0.92
C LEU A 86 -8.50 7.78 0.57
N MET A 87 -9.36 8.74 0.22
CA MET A 87 -8.94 10.11 -0.05
C MET A 87 -8.23 10.73 1.16
N PHE A 88 -8.77 10.53 2.36
CA PHE A 88 -8.14 10.98 3.59
C PHE A 88 -6.77 10.33 3.82
N GLY A 89 -6.63 9.03 3.54
CA GLY A 89 -5.34 8.34 3.60
C GLY A 89 -4.29 8.93 2.65
N ILE A 90 -4.68 9.27 1.43
CA ILE A 90 -3.81 9.91 0.44
C ILE A 90 -3.42 11.32 0.88
N LEU A 91 -4.37 12.12 1.38
CA LEU A 91 -4.09 13.46 1.90
C LEU A 91 -3.10 13.41 3.07
N LYS A 92 -3.31 12.46 4.00
CA LYS A 92 -2.39 12.24 5.12
C LYS A 92 -0.99 11.84 4.67
N LEU A 93 -0.87 11.04 3.60
CA LEU A 93 0.43 10.71 3.01
C LEU A 93 1.09 11.96 2.40
N GLN A 94 0.33 12.80 1.68
CA GLN A 94 0.86 14.05 1.11
C GLN A 94 1.37 15.00 2.20
N GLU A 95 0.65 15.11 3.32
CA GLU A 95 1.08 15.90 4.47
C GLU A 95 2.37 15.33 5.08
N LYS A 96 2.45 14.01 5.27
CA LYS A 96 3.67 13.35 5.78
C LYS A 96 4.89 13.67 4.93
N VAL A 97 4.76 13.59 3.61
CA VAL A 97 5.93 13.80 2.75
C VAL A 97 6.30 15.28 2.64
N ARG A 98 5.33 16.20 2.71
CA ARG A 98 5.62 17.64 2.82
C ARG A 98 6.43 17.97 4.07
N THR A 99 6.21 17.25 5.17
CA THR A 99 6.93 17.42 6.44
C THR A 99 8.32 16.77 6.43
N SER A 100 8.70 16.05 5.36
CA SER A 100 10.05 15.50 5.13
C SER A 100 10.60 14.61 6.26
N GLU A 101 9.77 13.89 6.99
CA GLU A 101 10.25 12.81 7.87
C GLU A 101 10.38 11.53 7.03
N PRO A 102 11.61 11.12 6.62
CA PRO A 102 11.80 9.84 5.97
C PRO A 102 11.55 8.73 7.00
N PHE A 103 10.44 8.01 6.86
CA PHE A 103 10.20 6.78 7.59
C PHE A 103 11.21 5.75 7.06
N ARG A 104 12.11 5.28 7.94
CA ARG A 104 13.08 4.22 7.65
C ARG A 104 12.65 2.95 8.37
#